data_AF-A0A1Q9TKA4-F1
#
_entry.id   AF-A0A1Q9TKA4-F1
#
_cell.length_a   1.000
_cell.length_b   1.000
_cell.length_c   1.000
_cell.angle_alpha   90.00
_cell.angle_beta   90.00
_cell.angle_gamma   90.00
#
_symmetry.space_group_name_H-M   'P 1'
#
loop_
_entity.id
_entity.type
_entity.pdbx_description
1 polymer ?
#
loop_
_entity_poly.entity_id
_entity_poly.type
_entity_poly.pdbx_seq_one_letter_code
_entity_poly.pdbx_strand_id
1 'polypeptide(L)'
;MSDNGPDLSTLTGAELVRLFLDAVDSPPSTDAERAEFFDFKARVFALLADRGNPDAARFAARARADRDRVLARIEAEMGGEF
;
A
#
# COMPACT_ATOMS: atom_id res chain seq x y z
N MET A 1 8.25 -12.83 7.10
CA MET A 1 6.95 -13.35 7.61
C MET A 1 5.87 -12.72 6.76
N SER A 2 5.01 -13.51 6.12
CA SER A 2 3.85 -12.99 5.39
C SER A 2 2.72 -12.82 6.38
N ASP A 3 2.72 -11.70 7.10
CA ASP A 3 1.50 -11.23 7.75
C ASP A 3 0.60 -10.73 6.61
N ASN A 4 -0.40 -11.52 6.25
CA ASN A 4 -1.42 -11.08 5.30
C ASN A 4 -2.20 -9.99 6.01
N GLY A 5 -1.74 -8.74 5.87
CA GLY A 5 -2.28 -7.57 6.54
C GLY A 5 -3.81 -7.47 6.40
N PRO A 6 -4.46 -6.59 7.19
CA PRO A 6 -5.87 -6.65 7.56
C PRO A 6 -6.80 -7.08 6.43
N ASP A 7 -7.75 -7.97 6.71
CA ASP A 7 -8.70 -8.41 5.69
C ASP A 7 -9.64 -7.27 5.27
N LEU A 8 -9.28 -6.60 4.18
CA LEU A 8 -10.00 -5.46 3.62
C LEU A 8 -11.25 -5.87 2.83
N SER A 9 -11.42 -7.16 2.53
CA SER A 9 -12.46 -7.65 1.61
C SER A 9 -13.88 -7.50 2.18
N THR A 10 -14.00 -7.47 3.52
CA THR A 10 -15.26 -7.35 4.27
C THR A 10 -15.72 -5.91 4.49
N LEU A 11 -14.82 -4.93 4.30
CA LEU A 11 -15.11 -3.51 4.55
C LEU A 11 -15.93 -2.90 3.40
N THR A 12 -16.84 -1.98 3.71
CA THR A 12 -17.50 -1.14 2.70
C THR A 12 -16.53 -0.11 2.09
N GLY A 13 -16.92 0.52 0.97
CA GLY A 13 -16.10 1.57 0.35
C GLY A 13 -15.82 2.75 1.28
N ALA A 14 -16.79 3.16 2.11
CA ALA A 14 -16.60 4.25 3.07
C ALA A 14 -15.65 3.85 4.21
N GLU A 15 -15.72 2.60 4.68
CA GLU A 15 -14.80 2.08 5.70
C GLU A 15 -13.37 1.97 5.16
N LEU A 16 -13.19 1.55 3.91
CA LEU A 16 -11.87 1.58 3.26
C LEU A 16 -11.29 2.99 3.20
N VAL A 17 -12.10 3.99 2.87
CA VAL A 17 -11.65 5.38 2.82
C VAL A 17 -11.26 5.89 4.21
N ARG A 18 -12.07 5.59 5.25
CA ARG A 18 -11.73 5.97 6.63
C ARG A 18 -10.42 5.32 7.08
N LEU A 19 -10.26 4.02 6.84
CA LEU A 19 -9.04 3.30 7.17
C LEU A 19 -7.82 3.86 6.43
N PHE A 20 -7.99 4.24 5.16
CA PHE A 20 -6.92 4.90 4.41
C PHE A 20 -6.55 6.27 4.98
N LEU A 21 -7.53 7.08 5.38
CA LEU A 21 -7.27 8.38 5.98
C LEU A 21 -6.55 8.26 7.34
N ASP A 22 -6.93 7.28 8.15
CA ASP A 22 -6.27 6.95 9.43
C ASP A 22 -4.80 6.56 9.21
N ALA A 23 -4.54 5.70 8.22
CA ALA A 23 -3.17 5.31 7.86
C ALA A 23 -2.34 6.48 7.29
N VAL A 24 -2.97 7.47 6.65
CA VAL A 24 -2.28 8.68 6.16
C VAL A 24 -1.90 9.61 7.31
N ASP A 25 -2.69 9.64 8.39
CA ASP A 25 -2.43 10.47 9.57
C ASP A 25 -1.23 9.96 10.39
N SER A 26 -0.88 8.67 10.24
CA SER A 26 0.31 8.04 10.82
C SER A 26 1.37 7.78 9.73
N PRO A 27 2.16 8.79 9.33
CA PRO A 27 3.13 8.62 8.26
C PRO A 27 4.22 7.60 8.64
N PRO A 28 4.61 6.70 7.72
CA PRO A 28 5.65 5.70 7.97
C PRO A 28 7.01 6.36 8.21
N SER A 29 7.77 5.82 9.16
CA SER A 29 9.06 6.39 9.62
C SER A 29 10.28 5.69 9.01
N THR A 30 10.10 4.48 8.48
CA THR A 30 11.15 3.66 7.86
C THR A 30 10.80 3.26 6.43
N ASP A 31 11.81 2.81 5.68
CA ASP A 31 11.63 2.30 4.33
C ASP A 31 10.75 1.03 4.31
N ALA A 32 10.90 0.15 5.30
CA ALA A 32 10.04 -1.03 5.44
C ALA A 32 8.57 -0.64 5.65
N GLU A 33 8.30 0.26 6.60
CA GLU A 33 6.94 0.79 6.86
C GLU A 33 6.38 1.52 5.64
N ARG A 34 7.21 2.24 4.88
CA ARG A 34 6.81 2.87 3.62
C ARG A 34 6.38 1.86 2.57
N ALA A 35 7.12 0.75 2.43
CA ALA A 35 6.76 -0.31 1.50
C ALA A 35 5.42 -0.97 1.88
N GLU A 36 5.21 -1.22 3.18
CA GLU A 36 3.95 -1.74 3.71
C GLU A 36 2.78 -0.77 3.49
N PHE A 37 3.00 0.54 3.73
CA PHE A 37 2.00 1.57 3.47
C PHE A 37 1.59 1.60 1.99
N PHE A 38 2.55 1.50 1.07
CA PHE A 38 2.23 1.48 -0.36
C PHE A 38 1.50 0.19 -0.78
N ASP A 39 1.82 -0.96 -0.18
CA ASP A 39 1.06 -2.20 -0.38
C ASP A 39 -0.40 -2.06 0.10
N PHE A 40 -0.59 -1.57 1.32
CA PHE A 40 -1.91 -1.27 1.88
C PHE A 40 -2.70 -0.31 0.99
N LYS A 41 -2.09 0.80 0.57
CA LYS A 41 -2.67 1.77 -0.35
C LYS A 41 -3.10 1.11 -1.68
N ALA A 42 -2.27 0.24 -2.23
CA ALA A 42 -2.60 -0.48 -3.47
C ALA A 42 -3.82 -1.40 -3.29
N ARG A 43 -3.90 -2.12 -2.17
CA ARG A 43 -5.04 -3.01 -1.85
C ARG A 43 -6.34 -2.23 -1.68
N VAL A 44 -6.31 -1.09 -0.98
CA VAL A 44 -7.49 -0.21 -0.83
C VAL A 44 -8.00 0.27 -2.20
N PHE A 45 -7.12 0.80 -3.05
CA PHE A 45 -7.54 1.31 -4.35
C PHE A 45 -8.01 0.21 -5.31
N ALA A 46 -7.44 -0.99 -5.23
CA ALA A 46 -7.91 -2.14 -6.01
C ALA A 46 -9.36 -2.50 -5.62
N LEU A 47 -9.65 -2.59 -4.32
CA LEU A 47 -11.00 -2.88 -3.84
C LEU A 47 -12.01 -1.77 -4.18
N LEU A 48 -11.58 -0.50 -4.15
CA LEU A 48 -12.42 0.61 -4.60
C LEU A 48 -12.70 0.53 -6.11
N ALA A 49 -11.73 0.07 -6.91
CA ALA A 49 -11.92 -0.14 -8.34
C ALA A 49 -12.97 -1.21 -8.63
N ASP A 50 -12.86 -2.36 -7.96
CA ASP A 50 -13.79 -3.48 -8.11
C ASP A 50 -15.23 -3.13 -7.68
N ARG A 51 -15.37 -2.15 -6.77
CA ARG A 51 -16.67 -1.73 -6.19
C ARG A 51 -17.32 -0.54 -6.88
N GLY A 52 -16.87 -0.18 -8.08
CA GLY A 52 -17.55 0.81 -8.93
C GLY A 52 -16.83 2.13 -9.12
N ASN A 53 -15.56 2.25 -8.72
CA ASN A 53 -14.73 3.41 -9.05
C ASN A 53 -13.54 2.99 -9.95
N PRO A 54 -13.75 2.74 -11.25
CA PRO A 54 -12.71 2.20 -12.14
C PRO A 54 -11.45 3.06 -12.21
N ASP A 55 -11.58 4.38 -12.03
CA ASP A 55 -10.44 5.30 -11.96
C ASP A 55 -9.51 5.03 -10.77
N ALA A 56 -9.97 4.29 -9.75
CA ALA A 56 -9.15 3.85 -8.62
C ALA A 56 -8.02 2.89 -9.06
N ALA A 57 -8.20 2.14 -10.15
CA ALA A 57 -7.24 1.14 -10.63
C ALA A 57 -5.86 1.76 -10.95
N ARG A 58 -5.82 2.98 -11.51
CA ARG A 58 -4.56 3.68 -11.79
C ARG A 58 -3.79 4.04 -10.52
N PHE A 59 -4.50 4.34 -9.43
CA PHE A 59 -3.90 4.64 -8.14
C PHE A 59 -3.37 3.38 -7.47
N ALA A 60 -4.07 2.24 -7.62
CA ALA A 60 -3.56 0.94 -7.19
C ALA A 60 -2.26 0.59 -7.91
N ALA A 61 -2.21 0.75 -9.24
CA ALA A 61 -1.01 0.49 -10.03
C ALA A 61 0.16 1.39 -9.63
N ARG A 62 -0.10 2.69 -9.41
CA ARG A 62 0.93 3.64 -8.96
C ARG A 62 1.46 3.30 -7.57
N ALA A 63 0.59 2.93 -6.63
CA ALA A 63 1.01 2.53 -5.30
C ALA A 63 1.90 1.26 -5.32
N ARG A 64 1.59 0.27 -6.18
CA ARG A 64 2.47 -0.89 -6.39
C ARG A 64 3.84 -0.48 -6.92
N ALA A 65 3.89 0.40 -7.93
CA ALA A 65 5.16 0.90 -8.46
C ALA A 65 5.98 1.67 -7.41
N ASP A 66 5.32 2.43 -6.54
CA ASP A 66 6.00 3.14 -5.45
C ASP A 66 6.53 2.16 -4.38
N ARG A 67 5.77 1.12 -4.01
CA ARG A 67 6.24 0.00 -3.17
C ARG A 67 7.48 -0.65 -3.75
N ASP A 68 7.45 -1.03 -5.03
CA ASP A 68 8.54 -1.73 -5.70
C ASP A 68 9.82 -0.86 -5.71
N ARG A 69 9.70 0.45 -5.86
CA ARG A 69 10.83 1.39 -5.72
C ARG A 69 11.40 1.42 -4.32
N VAL A 70 10.56 1.33 -3.27
CA VAL A 70 11.05 1.29 -1.88
C VAL A 70 11.79 -0.01 -1.63
N LEU A 71 11.22 -1.14 -2.05
CA LEU A 71 11.85 -2.45 -1.90
C LEU A 71 13.20 -2.51 -2.62
N ALA A 72 13.27 -2.00 -3.86
CA ALA A 72 14.54 -1.93 -4.59
C ALA A 72 15.60 -1.07 -3.89
N ARG A 73 15.20 -0.02 -3.15
CA ARG A 73 16.13 0.78 -2.34
C ARG A 73 16.64 -0.01 -1.14
N ILE A 74 15.74 -0.66 -0.40
CA ILE A 74 16.10 -1.51 0.75
C ILE A 74 17.08 -2.61 0.29
N GLU A 75 16.81 -3.26 -0.84
CA GLU A 75 17.69 -4.27 -1.42
C GLU A 75 19.07 -3.71 -1.79
N ALA A 76 19.12 -2.51 -2.39
CA ALA A 76 20.37 -1.85 -2.75
C ALA A 76 21.20 -1.44 -1.51
N GLU A 77 20.54 -0.99 -0.43
CA GLU A 77 21.20 -0.64 0.83
C GLU A 77 21.76 -1.87 1.55
N MET A 78 21.07 -3.02 1.47
CA MET A 78 21.56 -4.28 2.05
C MET A 78 22.59 -5.02 1.18
N GLY A 79 22.60 -4.79 -0.14
CA GLY A 79 23.49 -5.46 -1.10
C GLY A 79 24.77 -4.68 -1.46
N GLY A 80 24.96 -3.49 -0.89
CA GLY A 80 26.04 -2.56 -1.22
C GLY A 80 27.38 -2.75 -0.49
N GLU A 81 27.53 -3.78 0.34
CA GLU A 81 28.82 -4.12 0.97
C GLU A 81 29.60 -5.13 0.09
N PHE A 82 30.40 -4.62 -0.86
CA PHE A 82 31.55 -5.35 -1.42
C PHE A 82 32.71 -4.40 -1.71
#